data_AF-A0AAW0GFU9-F1
#
_entry.id   AF-A0AAW0GFU9-F1
#
_cell.length_a   1.000
_cell.length_b   1.000
_cell.length_c   1.000
_cell.angle_alpha   90.00
_cell.angle_beta   90.00
_cell.angle_gamma   90.00
#
_symmetry.space_group_name_H-M   'P 1'
#
loop_
_entity.id
_entity.type
_entity.pdbx_description
1 polymer ?
#
loop_
_entity_poly.entity_id
_entity_poly.type
_entity_poly.pdbx_seq_one_letter_code
_entity_poly.pdbx_strand_id
1 'polypeptide(L)'
;MKFILSIASISLIVGNTAAICPGFNFGIGNVQPLGNGFNRWSVFDDSCNVVDSLTTNKNPCTQGIFACSPAPILFTGYTNTFTGLKYACRTDSRSGKCGGTVISVCCRNDGK
;
A
#
# COMPACT_ATOMS: atom_id res chain seq x y z
N MET A 1 49.13 26.03 18.04
CA MET A 1 47.76 25.50 18.21
C MET A 1 47.27 25.07 16.83
N LYS A 2 46.97 23.77 16.61
CA LYS A 2 46.55 23.21 15.32
C LYS A 2 45.06 22.88 15.42
N PHE A 3 44.21 23.65 14.75
CA PHE A 3 42.78 23.38 14.63
C PHE A 3 42.56 22.39 13.48
N ILE A 4 42.09 21.19 13.79
CA ILE A 4 41.69 20.18 12.81
C ILE A 4 40.20 20.39 12.55
N LEU A 5 39.86 20.86 11.35
CA LEU A 5 38.49 20.96 10.86
C LEU A 5 38.04 19.58 10.37
N SER A 6 37.22 18.89 11.16
CA SER A 6 36.52 17.67 10.71
C SER A 6 35.32 18.06 9.86
N ILE A 7 35.38 17.74 8.56
CA ILE A 7 34.27 17.88 7.62
C ILE A 7 33.37 16.65 7.82
N ALA A 8 32.20 16.85 8.41
CA ALA A 8 31.19 15.81 8.53
C ALA A 8 30.46 15.64 7.18
N SER A 9 30.73 14.53 6.48
CA SER A 9 30.06 14.17 5.24
C SER A 9 28.62 13.71 5.54
N ILE A 10 27.63 14.53 5.19
CA ILE A 10 26.22 14.16 5.24
C ILE A 10 25.90 13.36 3.97
N SER A 11 25.85 12.03 4.10
CA SER A 11 25.37 11.16 3.03
C SER A 11 23.84 11.27 2.93
N LEU A 12 23.36 11.99 1.92
CA LEU A 12 21.95 11.97 1.53
C LEU A 12 21.65 10.62 0.85
N ILE A 13 20.97 9.73 1.57
CA ILE A 13 20.43 8.50 0.96
C ILE A 13 19.24 8.91 0.11
N VAL A 14 19.48 9.13 -1.18
CA VAL A 14 18.40 9.27 -2.16
C VAL A 14 17.83 7.88 -2.40
N GLY A 15 16.80 7.53 -1.63
CA GLY A 15 16.01 6.33 -1.86
C GLY A 15 15.23 6.51 -3.14
N ASN A 16 15.72 5.97 -4.26
CA ASN A 16 14.93 5.80 -5.46
C ASN A 16 13.85 4.76 -5.13
N THR A 17 12.73 5.18 -4.55
CA THR A 17 11.60 4.28 -4.37
C THR A 17 11.06 3.99 -5.75
N ALA A 18 11.44 2.85 -6.33
CA ALA A 18 10.69 2.30 -7.45
C ALA A 18 9.22 2.25 -7.01
N ALA A 19 8.33 2.82 -7.83
CA ALA A 19 6.90 2.83 -7.53
C ALA A 19 6.45 1.42 -7.17
N ILE A 20 5.72 1.28 -6.05
CA ILE A 20 5.31 -0.04 -5.56
C ILE A 20 4.34 -0.72 -6.53
N CYS A 21 3.66 0.07 -7.35
CA CYS A 21 2.73 -0.37 -8.37
C CYS A 21 2.93 0.48 -9.63
N PRO A 22 3.94 0.18 -10.47
CA PRO A 22 4.27 1.01 -11.63
C PRO A 22 3.08 1.22 -12.59
N GLY A 23 2.62 2.46 -12.69
CA GLY A 23 1.50 2.86 -13.55
C GLY A 23 0.11 2.75 -12.91
N PHE A 24 0.04 2.65 -11.59
CA PHE A 24 -1.18 2.67 -10.79
C PHE A 24 -1.13 3.83 -9.78
N ASN A 25 -2.18 3.99 -8.97
CA ASN A 25 -2.24 5.03 -7.95
C ASN A 25 -1.92 4.49 -6.56
N PHE A 26 -2.38 3.26 -6.27
CA PHE A 26 -2.30 2.67 -4.95
C PHE A 26 -1.99 1.17 -5.02
N GLY A 27 -1.50 0.62 -3.92
CA GLY A 27 -1.38 -0.82 -3.69
C GLY A 27 -2.10 -1.25 -2.42
N ILE A 28 -2.84 -2.38 -2.46
CA ILE A 28 -3.39 -3.00 -1.25
C ILE A 28 -2.37 -4.02 -0.75
N GLY A 29 -1.92 -3.85 0.49
CA GLY A 29 -1.02 -4.79 1.16
C GLY A 29 -1.72 -6.09 1.58
N ASN A 30 -0.92 -7.16 1.68
CA ASN A 30 -1.33 -8.42 2.28
C ASN A 30 -1.85 -8.23 3.71
N VAL A 31 -2.65 -9.19 4.15
CA VAL A 31 -3.20 -9.22 5.51
C VAL A 31 -2.09 -9.18 6.56
N GLN A 32 -2.27 -8.33 7.56
CA GLN A 32 -1.43 -8.21 8.74
C GLN A 32 -2.25 -8.67 9.96
N PRO A 33 -1.96 -9.85 10.53
CA PRO A 33 -2.65 -10.30 11.72
C PRO A 33 -2.24 -9.44 12.93
N LEU A 34 -3.22 -8.94 13.68
CA LEU A 34 -2.98 -8.12 14.88
C LEU A 34 -3.21 -8.90 16.20
N GLY A 35 -3.64 -10.16 16.10
CA GLY A 35 -4.08 -10.96 17.24
C GLY A 35 -5.57 -10.80 17.53
N ASN A 36 -6.09 -11.65 18.43
CA ASN A 36 -7.51 -11.65 18.86
C ASN A 36 -8.52 -11.72 17.70
N GLY A 37 -8.15 -12.34 16.58
CA GLY A 37 -8.99 -12.45 15.38
C GLY A 37 -9.09 -11.17 14.54
N PHE A 38 -8.37 -10.10 14.88
CA PHE A 38 -8.33 -8.88 14.09
C PHE A 38 -7.22 -8.94 13.04
N ASN A 39 -7.57 -8.46 11.86
CA ASN A 39 -6.70 -8.35 10.71
C ASN A 39 -6.67 -6.92 10.20
N ARG A 40 -5.51 -6.48 9.70
CA ARG A 40 -5.33 -5.20 9.04
C ARG A 40 -4.93 -5.37 7.59
N TRP A 41 -5.50 -4.54 6.73
CA TRP A 41 -5.06 -4.33 5.36
C TRP A 41 -4.75 -2.86 5.20
N SER A 42 -3.55 -2.56 4.72
CA SER A 42 -3.10 -1.18 4.49
C SER A 42 -3.12 -0.89 3.00
N VAL A 43 -3.54 0.33 2.65
CA VAL A 43 -3.47 0.86 1.30
C VAL A 43 -2.28 1.82 1.24
N PHE A 44 -1.41 1.60 0.27
CA PHE A 44 -0.18 2.35 0.10
C PHE A 44 -0.24 3.20 -1.17
N ASP A 45 0.39 4.38 -1.13
CA ASP A 45 0.77 5.12 -2.35
C ASP A 45 2.09 4.60 -2.94
N ASP A 46 2.50 5.17 -4.08
CA ASP A 46 3.75 4.81 -4.76
C ASP A 46 5.02 5.10 -3.97
N SER A 47 4.94 5.92 -2.92
CA SER A 47 6.03 6.26 -2.01
C SER A 47 6.03 5.40 -0.74
N CYS A 48 5.25 4.32 -0.70
CA CYS A 48 5.08 3.45 0.46
C CYS A 48 4.46 4.11 1.71
N ASN A 49 3.78 5.25 1.56
CA ASN A 49 3.02 5.82 2.65
C ASN A 49 1.70 5.07 2.78
N VAL A 50 1.29 4.75 4.02
CA VAL A 50 -0.05 4.23 4.29
C VAL A 50 -1.03 5.39 4.18
N VAL A 51 -1.90 5.34 3.15
CA VAL A 51 -2.89 6.40 2.87
C VAL A 51 -4.29 6.04 3.35
N ASP A 52 -4.57 4.76 3.55
CA ASP A 52 -5.83 4.26 4.12
C ASP A 52 -5.59 2.88 4.73
N SER A 53 -6.48 2.40 5.60
CA SER A 53 -6.42 1.03 6.10
C SER A 53 -7.75 0.54 6.64
N LEU A 54 -7.96 -0.78 6.54
CA LEU A 54 -9.06 -1.47 7.17
C LEU A 54 -8.54 -2.36 8.29
N THR A 55 -9.03 -2.15 9.51
CA THR A 55 -8.85 -3.09 10.62
C THR A 55 -10.21 -3.70 10.95
N THR A 56 -10.33 -5.02 10.82
CA THR A 56 -11.60 -5.73 11.08
C THR A 56 -11.36 -7.18 11.47
N ASN A 57 -12.32 -7.78 12.16
CA ASN A 57 -12.44 -9.23 12.39
C ASN A 57 -13.51 -9.87 11.47
N LYS A 58 -14.05 -9.10 10.52
CA LYS A 58 -15.06 -9.55 9.54
C LYS A 58 -14.43 -9.74 8.15
N ASN A 59 -15.25 -10.16 7.19
CA ASN A 59 -14.84 -10.22 5.79
C ASN A 59 -14.49 -8.80 5.28
N PRO A 60 -13.24 -8.54 4.84
CA PRO A 60 -12.82 -7.21 4.38
C PRO A 60 -13.59 -6.71 3.15
N CYS A 61 -14.12 -7.62 2.34
CA CYS A 61 -14.86 -7.34 1.11
C CYS A 61 -16.27 -6.77 1.35
N THR A 62 -16.77 -6.82 2.58
CA THR A 62 -18.12 -6.32 2.94
C THR A 62 -18.08 -5.07 3.81
N GLN A 63 -16.89 -4.52 4.07
CA GLN A 63 -16.71 -3.34 4.93
C GLN A 63 -16.80 -2.00 4.17
N GLY A 64 -17.04 -2.04 2.85
CA GLY A 64 -17.25 -0.84 2.02
C GLY A 64 -15.98 -0.21 1.41
N ILE A 65 -14.80 -0.50 1.98
CA ILE A 65 -13.50 -0.03 1.45
C ILE A 65 -12.96 -0.90 0.33
N PHE A 66 -13.12 -2.23 0.41
CA PHE A 66 -12.62 -3.14 -0.62
C PHE A 66 -13.75 -3.84 -1.35
N ALA A 67 -13.62 -3.93 -2.67
CA ALA A 67 -14.41 -4.83 -3.51
C ALA A 67 -13.58 -6.06 -3.83
N CYS A 68 -14.22 -7.22 -3.90
CA CYS A 68 -13.55 -8.49 -4.15
C CYS A 68 -14.22 -9.32 -5.24
N SER A 69 -13.45 -10.19 -5.90
CA SER A 69 -13.97 -11.25 -6.76
C SER A 69 -14.60 -12.39 -5.93
N PRO A 70 -15.43 -13.25 -6.56
CA PRO A 70 -15.69 -14.59 -6.05
C PRO A 70 -14.39 -15.39 -5.87
N ALA A 71 -14.49 -16.55 -5.21
CA ALA A 71 -13.34 -17.43 -5.00
C ALA A 71 -12.63 -17.80 -6.33
N PRO A 72 -11.28 -17.71 -6.41
CA PRO A 72 -10.36 -17.26 -5.37
C PRO A 72 -10.52 -15.74 -5.10
N ILE A 73 -10.66 -15.39 -3.82
CA ILE A 73 -10.93 -14.01 -3.40
C ILE A 73 -9.71 -13.15 -3.75
N LEU A 74 -9.89 -12.21 -4.67
CA LEU A 74 -8.93 -11.17 -5.01
C LEU A 74 -9.58 -9.81 -4.77
N PHE A 75 -8.81 -8.84 -4.31
CA PHE A 75 -9.26 -7.46 -4.25
C PHE A 75 -9.36 -6.89 -5.66
N THR A 76 -10.58 -6.56 -6.09
CA THR A 76 -10.89 -6.01 -7.43
C THR A 76 -11.17 -4.52 -7.40
N GLY A 77 -11.33 -3.94 -6.21
CA GLY A 77 -11.54 -2.51 -6.08
C GLY A 77 -11.18 -1.96 -4.71
N TYR A 78 -10.87 -0.67 -4.69
CA TYR A 78 -10.63 0.13 -3.50
C TYR A 78 -11.47 1.39 -3.58
N THR A 79 -12.24 1.67 -2.53
CA THR A 79 -12.93 2.95 -2.32
C THR A 79 -12.18 3.71 -1.25
N ASN A 80 -11.59 4.84 -1.62
CA ASN A 80 -10.88 5.70 -0.69
C ASN A 80 -11.86 6.29 0.33
N THR A 81 -11.63 6.04 1.62
CA THR A 81 -12.60 6.39 2.68
C THR A 81 -12.69 7.89 2.96
N PHE A 82 -11.68 8.66 2.56
CA PHE A 82 -11.62 10.12 2.75
C PHE A 82 -12.28 10.88 1.60
N THR A 83 -12.16 10.37 0.37
CA THR A 83 -12.61 11.06 -0.85
C THR A 83 -13.83 10.42 -1.51
N GLY A 84 -14.15 9.16 -1.17
CA GLY A 84 -15.19 8.38 -1.84
C GLY A 84 -14.83 7.90 -3.25
N LEU A 85 -13.64 8.24 -3.75
CA LEU A 85 -13.18 7.83 -5.08
C LEU A 85 -12.94 6.33 -5.15
N LYS A 86 -13.28 5.72 -6.29
CA LYS A 86 -13.16 4.30 -6.53
C LYS A 86 -12.03 4.00 -7.52
N TYR A 87 -11.28 2.95 -7.23
CA TYR A 87 -10.13 2.51 -8.00
C TYR A 87 -10.31 1.04 -8.35
N ALA A 88 -10.07 0.69 -9.62
CA ALA A 88 -10.08 -0.70 -10.06
C ALA A 88 -8.74 -1.34 -9.72
N CYS A 89 -8.78 -2.53 -9.13
CA CYS A 89 -7.59 -3.25 -8.67
C CYS A 89 -7.37 -4.54 -9.45
N ARG A 90 -6.11 -4.87 -9.70
CA ARG A 90 -5.68 -6.13 -10.33
C ARG A 90 -4.30 -6.53 -9.80
N THR A 91 -3.98 -7.81 -9.89
CA THR A 91 -2.62 -8.28 -9.64
C THR A 91 -1.67 -7.70 -10.70
N ASP A 92 -0.44 -7.38 -10.30
CA ASP A 92 0.63 -6.95 -11.21
C ASP A 92 1.93 -7.63 -10.77
N SER A 93 2.65 -8.24 -11.71
CA SER A 93 3.90 -8.97 -11.43
C SER A 93 5.07 -8.04 -11.06
N ARG A 94 4.92 -6.74 -11.30
CA ARG A 94 5.85 -5.69 -10.92
C ARG A 94 5.47 -5.04 -9.59
N SER A 95 4.48 -5.59 -8.87
CA SER A 95 4.12 -5.08 -7.55
C SER A 95 5.27 -5.30 -6.56
N GLY A 96 5.47 -4.31 -5.70
CA GLY A 96 6.55 -4.27 -4.74
C GLY A 96 6.13 -4.69 -3.33
N LYS A 97 6.88 -4.17 -2.35
CA LYS A 97 6.60 -4.32 -0.92
C LYS A 97 6.96 -3.03 -0.18
N CYS A 98 6.19 -2.70 0.85
CA CYS A 98 6.40 -1.55 1.71
C CYS A 98 6.65 -1.97 3.15
N GLY A 99 7.82 -1.64 3.70
CA GLY A 99 8.17 -1.96 5.10
C GLY A 99 8.00 -3.44 5.47
N GLY A 100 8.22 -4.35 4.51
CA GLY A 100 8.01 -5.80 4.67
C GLY A 100 6.62 -6.31 4.30
N THR A 101 5.65 -5.43 4.04
CA THR A 101 4.31 -5.79 3.57
C THR A 101 4.29 -5.95 2.05
N VAL A 102 4.04 -7.16 1.57
CA VAL A 102 3.89 -7.45 0.13
C VAL A 102 2.57 -6.88 -0.39
N ILE A 103 2.59 -6.26 -1.56
CA ILE A 103 1.39 -5.74 -2.22
C ILE A 103 0.65 -6.88 -2.92
N SER A 104 -0.62 -7.08 -2.56
CA SER A 104 -1.50 -8.10 -3.16
C SER A 104 -1.99 -7.70 -4.54
N VAL A 105 -2.45 -6.45 -4.68
CA VAL A 105 -2.99 -5.89 -5.93
C VAL A 105 -2.66 -4.41 -6.06
N CYS A 106 -2.61 -3.93 -7.29
CA CYS A 106 -2.41 -2.54 -7.64
C CYS A 106 -3.72 -1.93 -8.16
N CYS A 107 -4.03 -0.72 -7.72
CA CYS A 107 -5.30 -0.05 -7.93
C CYS A 107 -5.11 1.27 -8.68
N ARG A 108 -5.85 1.47 -9.76
CA ARG A 108 -5.79 2.68 -10.59
C ARG A 108 -7.18 3.28 -10.76
N ASN A 109 -7.22 4.61 -10.86
CA ASN A 109 -8.41 5.31 -11.30
C ASN A 109 -8.56 5.07 -12.81
N ASP A 110 -9.35 4.06 -13.19
CA ASP A 110 -9.65 3.76 -14.59
C ASP A 110 -10.77 4.67 -15.15
N GLY A 111 -11.17 5.73 -14.44
CA GLY A 111 -12.04 6.78 -14.95
C GLY A 111 -13.52 6.38 -15.12
N LYS A 112 -14.04 5.53 -14.24
CA LYS A 112 -15.47 5.21 -14.19
C LYS A 112 -16.19 5.99 -13.10
#